data_AF-Q8STV6-F1
#
_entry.id   AF-Q8STV6-F1
#
_cell.length_a   1.000
_cell.length_b   1.000
_cell.length_c   1.000
_cell.angle_alpha   90.00
_cell.angle_beta   90.00
_cell.angle_gamma   90.00
#
_symmetry.space_group_name_H-M   'P 1'
#
loop_
_entity.id
_entity.type
_entity.pdbx_description
1 polymer ?
#
loop_
_entity_poly.entity_id
_entity_poly.type
_entity_poly.pdbx_seq_one_letter_code
_entity_poly.pdbx_strand_id
1 'polypeptide(L)'
;MTGRSILKFPFLDLRKGVPRNTIPGLALSIAMLKPISVIVPKVLTDNLYKGAVALATRPFDVGDRVKVDKYDGVVKDVSLWYVMLERGKGYVFIPTSHIYNAVVELFK
;
A
#
# COMPACT_ATOMS: atom_id res chain seq x y z
N MET A 1 -7.02 -47.09 -1.61
CA MET A 1 -6.60 -45.83 -0.95
C MET A 1 -7.34 -44.68 -1.61
N THR A 2 -8.31 -44.08 -0.94
CA THR A 2 -9.03 -42.93 -1.47
C THR A 2 -9.49 -42.05 -0.31
N GLY A 3 -8.70 -41.01 -0.01
CA GLY A 3 -9.02 -40.05 1.04
C GLY A 3 -10.15 -39.13 0.60
N ARG A 4 -11.27 -39.12 1.34
CA ARG A 4 -12.28 -38.07 1.26
C ARG A 4 -12.01 -37.07 2.38
N SER A 5 -11.59 -35.86 2.00
CA SER A 5 -11.46 -34.73 2.92
C SER A 5 -12.84 -34.29 3.40
N ILE A 6 -13.09 -34.35 4.71
CA ILE A 6 -14.29 -33.84 5.37
C ILE A 6 -13.93 -32.49 5.98
N LEU A 7 -14.02 -31.42 5.18
CA LEU A 7 -14.06 -30.05 5.70
C LEU A 7 -15.53 -29.65 5.84
N LYS A 8 -16.12 -29.98 6.99
CA LYS A 8 -17.42 -29.43 7.40
C LYS A 8 -17.19 -28.02 7.92
N PHE A 9 -17.56 -27.03 7.10
CA PHE A 9 -17.54 -25.63 7.51
C PHE A 9 -18.75 -25.33 8.43
N PRO A 10 -18.54 -24.77 9.64
CA PRO A 10 -19.58 -24.65 10.67
C PRO A 10 -20.53 -23.46 10.49
N PHE A 11 -20.43 -22.71 9.39
CA PHE A 11 -21.12 -21.42 9.21
C PHE A 11 -22.32 -21.43 8.27
N LEU A 12 -22.70 -22.59 7.71
CA LEU A 12 -23.77 -22.68 6.70
C LEU A 12 -25.19 -22.84 7.26
N ASP A 13 -25.37 -23.01 8.57
CA ASP A 13 -26.71 -23.20 9.18
C ASP A 13 -27.32 -21.94 9.83
N LEU A 14 -26.67 -20.77 9.75
CA LEU A 14 -27.24 -19.52 10.27
C LEU A 14 -28.16 -18.80 9.27
N ARG A 15 -29.20 -19.48 8.80
CA ARG A 15 -30.24 -18.78 8.02
C ARG A 15 -31.63 -19.35 8.27
N LYS A 16 -32.18 -19.10 9.46
CA LYS A 16 -33.63 -19.08 9.71
C LYS A 16 -33.89 -18.45 11.09
N GLY A 17 -34.31 -17.19 11.12
CA GLY A 17 -34.96 -16.64 12.32
C GLY A 17 -34.52 -15.26 12.81
N VAL A 18 -34.18 -14.29 11.95
CA VAL A 18 -33.99 -12.90 12.42
C VAL A 18 -35.28 -12.09 12.19
N PRO A 19 -36.01 -11.70 13.26
CA PRO A 19 -37.21 -10.87 13.15
C PRO A 19 -36.86 -9.43 12.73
N ARG A 20 -37.71 -8.84 11.88
CA ARG A 20 -37.55 -7.54 11.17
C ARG A 20 -37.33 -6.29 12.04
N ASN A 21 -37.19 -6.40 13.36
CA ASN A 21 -37.22 -5.24 14.25
C ASN A 21 -36.07 -5.17 15.28
N THR A 22 -34.90 -5.76 15.00
CA THR A 22 -33.75 -5.69 15.92
C THR A 22 -32.53 -4.95 15.35
N ILE A 23 -32.40 -3.71 15.82
CA ILE A 23 -31.19 -3.08 16.39
C ILE A 23 -30.06 -2.63 15.42
N PRO A 24 -29.80 -1.31 15.31
CA PRO A 24 -28.63 -0.73 14.61
C PRO A 24 -27.26 -1.31 14.99
N GLY A 25 -27.14 -1.84 16.22
CA GLY A 25 -25.91 -2.47 16.74
C GLY A 25 -25.50 -3.77 16.02
N LEU A 26 -26.44 -4.52 15.44
CA LEU A 26 -26.10 -5.70 14.63
C LEU A 26 -25.53 -5.29 13.26
N ALA A 27 -26.05 -4.20 12.67
CA ALA A 27 -25.49 -3.65 11.43
C ALA A 27 -24.06 -3.12 11.63
N LEU A 28 -23.76 -2.50 12.78
CA LEU A 28 -22.40 -2.10 13.15
C LEU A 28 -21.45 -3.31 13.27
N SER A 29 -21.91 -4.40 13.90
CA SER A 29 -21.09 -5.60 14.06
C SER A 29 -20.77 -6.29 12.73
N ILE A 30 -21.72 -6.31 11.79
CA ILE A 30 -21.50 -6.84 10.44
C ILE A 30 -20.55 -5.94 9.62
N ALA A 31 -20.57 -4.62 9.82
CA ALA A 31 -19.62 -3.70 9.18
C ALA A 31 -18.20 -3.88 9.72
N MET A 32 -18.03 -4.17 11.02
CA MET A 32 -16.75 -4.45 11.68
C MET A 32 -16.15 -5.82 11.33
N LEU A 33 -16.98 -6.76 10.87
CA LEU A 33 -16.57 -8.07 10.36
C LEU A 33 -16.13 -8.07 8.89
N LYS A 34 -16.15 -6.91 8.22
CA LYS A 34 -15.50 -6.81 6.91
C LYS A 34 -14.00 -7.04 7.14
N PRO A 35 -13.39 -8.06 6.52
CA PRO A 35 -11.97 -8.29 6.70
C PRO A 35 -11.25 -6.99 6.34
N ILE A 36 -10.21 -6.65 7.09
CA ILE A 36 -9.43 -5.40 6.94
C ILE A 36 -9.04 -5.15 5.46
N SER A 37 -8.91 -6.23 4.68
CA SER A 37 -8.74 -6.22 3.22
C SER A 37 -9.80 -5.47 2.41
N VAL A 38 -10.99 -5.22 2.96
CA VAL A 38 -12.12 -4.57 2.26
C VAL A 38 -12.20 -3.07 2.56
N ILE A 39 -11.49 -2.57 3.58
CA ILE A 39 -11.55 -1.16 4.00
C ILE A 39 -10.30 -0.37 3.57
N VAL A 40 -9.20 -1.04 3.21
CA VAL A 40 -8.03 -0.34 2.66
C VAL A 40 -8.30 0.04 1.21
N PRO A 41 -8.25 1.34 0.84
CA PRO A 41 -8.38 1.75 -0.55
C PRO A 41 -7.32 1.04 -1.40
N LYS A 42 -7.71 0.43 -2.53
CA LYS A 42 -6.79 -0.24 -3.46
C LYS A 42 -5.56 0.61 -3.83
N VAL A 43 -5.75 1.92 -3.90
CA VAL A 43 -4.69 2.92 -4.18
C VAL A 43 -3.64 2.96 -3.06
N LEU A 44 -4.04 2.81 -1.80
CA LEU A 44 -3.12 2.80 -0.65
C LEU A 44 -2.27 1.52 -0.66
N THR A 45 -2.88 0.36 -0.93
CA THR A 45 -2.12 -0.90 -1.07
C THR A 45 -1.15 -0.88 -2.24
N ASP A 46 -1.55 -0.31 -3.39
CA ASP A 46 -0.69 -0.24 -4.58
C ASP A 46 0.50 0.72 -4.37
N ASN A 47 0.28 1.89 -3.79
CA ASN A 47 1.35 2.83 -3.48
C ASN A 47 2.32 2.28 -2.44
N LEU A 48 1.82 1.58 -1.41
CA LEU A 48 2.66 0.92 -0.41
C LEU A 48 3.54 -0.16 -1.04
N TYR A 49 2.97 -1.02 -1.90
CA TYR A 49 3.71 -2.04 -2.62
C TYR A 49 4.83 -1.42 -3.48
N LYS A 50 4.49 -0.43 -4.31
CA LYS A 50 5.46 0.26 -5.17
C LYS A 50 6.57 0.96 -4.38
N GLY A 51 6.20 1.65 -3.30
CA GLY A 51 7.16 2.31 -2.41
C GLY A 51 8.11 1.31 -1.74
N ALA A 52 7.58 0.19 -1.24
CA ALA A 52 8.40 -0.86 -0.64
C ALA A 52 9.38 -1.48 -1.65
N VAL A 53 8.94 -1.74 -2.89
CA VAL A 53 9.84 -2.27 -3.93
C VAL A 53 10.90 -1.25 -4.32
N ALA A 54 10.54 0.04 -4.50
CA ALA A 54 11.52 1.08 -4.81
C ALA A 54 12.58 1.24 -3.70
N LEU A 55 12.18 1.12 -2.43
CA LEU A 55 13.12 1.10 -1.30
C LEU A 55 13.97 -0.17 -1.24
N ALA A 56 13.45 -1.31 -1.69
CA ALA A 56 14.21 -2.56 -1.69
C ALA A 56 15.26 -2.60 -2.80
N THR A 57 14.95 -2.01 -3.97
CA THR A 57 15.88 -1.98 -5.11
C THR A 57 16.94 -0.88 -4.99
N ARG A 58 16.68 0.18 -4.21
CA ARG A 58 17.61 1.29 -3.92
C ARG A 58 18.41 1.74 -5.16
N PRO A 59 17.74 2.33 -6.17
CA PRO A 59 18.41 2.76 -7.41
C PRO A 59 19.44 3.90 -7.21
N PHE A 60 19.43 4.55 -6.04
CA PHE A 60 20.35 5.61 -5.61
C PHE A 60 20.38 5.66 -4.08
N ASP A 61 21.37 6.35 -3.54
CA ASP A 61 21.52 6.61 -2.11
C ASP A 61 21.47 8.12 -1.78
N VAL A 62 21.37 8.43 -0.48
CA VAL A 62 21.44 9.81 0.01
C VAL A 62 22.81 10.40 -0.34
N GLY A 63 22.80 11.60 -0.90
CA GLY A 63 23.99 12.28 -1.40
C GLY A 63 24.16 12.19 -2.91
N ASP A 64 23.52 11.23 -3.58
CA ASP A 64 23.59 11.11 -5.03
C ASP A 64 22.90 12.29 -5.72
N ARG A 65 23.47 12.71 -6.85
CA ARG A 65 22.79 13.63 -7.76
C ARG A 65 22.01 12.83 -8.79
N VAL A 66 20.69 13.01 -8.80
CA VAL A 66 19.76 12.26 -9.64
C VAL A 66 18.86 13.18 -10.43
N LYS A 67 18.29 12.64 -11.49
CA LYS A 67 17.13 13.20 -12.16
C LYS A 67 16.06 12.12 -12.32
N VAL A 68 14.88 12.42 -11.79
CA VAL A 68 13.70 11.57 -11.86
C VAL A 68 12.64 12.34 -12.64
N ASP A 69 12.31 11.86 -13.84
CA ASP A 69 11.49 12.57 -14.83
C ASP A 69 11.97 14.01 -15.08
N LYS A 70 11.24 15.00 -14.58
CA LYS A 70 11.51 16.44 -14.72
C LYS A 70 12.18 17.06 -13.49
N TYR A 71 12.41 16.27 -12.44
CA TYR A 71 12.96 16.75 -11.18
C TYR A 71 14.42 16.33 -11.06
N ASP A 72 15.32 17.31 -11.06
CA ASP A 72 16.75 17.13 -10.79
C ASP A 72 17.11 17.65 -9.39
N GLY A 73 18.07 17.01 -8.74
CA GLY A 73 18.54 17.46 -7.43
C GLY A 73 19.49 16.47 -6.75
N VAL A 74 19.93 16.84 -5.56
CA VAL A 74 20.71 15.95 -4.68
C VAL A 74 19.76 15.25 -3.73
N VAL A 75 19.84 13.93 -3.63
CA VAL A 75 19.03 13.14 -2.70
C VAL A 75 19.43 13.50 -1.28
N LYS A 76 18.48 13.98 -0.48
CA LYS A 76 18.70 14.33 0.94
C LYS A 76 18.12 13.34 1.91
N ASP A 77 16.95 12.79 1.57
CA ASP A 77 16.28 11.81 2.39
C ASP A 77 15.48 10.85 1.52
N VAL A 78 15.35 9.62 2.00
CA VAL A 78 14.59 8.56 1.35
C VAL A 78 13.75 7.86 2.42
N SER A 79 12.44 7.99 2.30
CA SER A 79 11.47 7.34 3.18
C SER A 79 10.49 6.49 2.37
N LEU A 80 9.64 5.71 3.06
CA LEU A 80 8.59 4.93 2.40
C LEU A 80 7.59 5.78 1.62
N TRP A 81 7.36 7.01 2.08
CA TRP A 81 6.35 7.90 1.49
C TRP A 81 6.95 8.83 0.44
N TYR A 82 8.12 9.39 0.72
CA TYR A 82 8.74 10.39 -0.14
C TYR A 82 10.26 10.24 -0.24
N VAL A 83 10.78 10.57 -1.42
CA VAL A 83 12.17 10.93 -1.66
C VAL A 83 12.27 12.46 -1.67
N MET A 84 13.19 13.00 -0.89
CA MET A 84 13.46 14.43 -0.82
C MET A 84 14.71 14.77 -1.64
N LEU A 85 14.53 15.60 -2.66
CA LEU A 85 15.64 16.17 -3.43
C LEU A 85 15.86 17.63 -3.03
N GLU A 86 17.11 18.02 -2.79
CA GLU A 86 17.50 19.43 -2.71
C GLU A 86 17.79 19.97 -4.12
N ARG A 87 17.15 21.09 -4.47
CA ARG A 87 17.33 21.78 -5.74
C ARG A 87 17.44 23.29 -5.50
N GLY A 88 18.64 23.84 -5.69
CA GLY A 88 18.90 25.26 -5.49
C GLY A 88 18.69 25.66 -4.03
N LYS A 89 17.70 26.52 -3.75
CA LYS A 89 17.32 26.97 -2.40
C LYS A 89 16.07 26.27 -1.85
N GLY A 90 15.59 25.21 -2.49
CA GLY A 90 14.35 24.53 -2.13
C GLY A 90 14.45 23.01 -2.16
N TYR A 91 13.33 22.37 -1.81
CA TYR A 91 13.19 20.93 -1.77
C TYR A 91 12.06 20.45 -2.69
N VAL A 92 12.24 19.26 -3.27
CA VAL A 92 11.23 18.55 -4.05
C VAL A 92 10.93 17.24 -3.36
N PHE A 93 9.66 16.97 -3.09
CA PHE A 93 9.19 15.73 -2.50
C PHE A 93 8.53 14.88 -3.58
N ILE A 94 9.15 13.76 -3.93
CA ILE A 94 8.64 12.81 -4.91
C ILE A 94 8.07 11.62 -4.16
N PRO A 95 6.80 11.24 -4.38
CA PRO A 95 6.26 10.03 -3.76
C PRO A 95 7.14 8.82 -4.09
N THR A 96 7.55 8.04 -3.09
CA THR A 96 8.45 6.90 -3.32
C THR A 96 7.83 5.85 -4.24
N SER A 97 6.50 5.72 -4.23
CA SER A 97 5.77 4.86 -5.17
C SER A 97 5.90 5.28 -6.64
N HIS A 98 6.20 6.55 -6.91
CA HIS A 98 6.43 7.07 -8.25
C HIS A 98 7.78 6.61 -8.82
N ILE A 99 8.79 6.47 -7.95
CA ILE A 99 10.14 5.99 -8.31
C ILE A 99 10.08 4.62 -8.99
N TYR A 100 9.18 3.74 -8.55
CA TYR A 100 9.03 2.39 -9.08
C TYR A 100 8.79 2.35 -10.61
N ASN A 101 8.06 3.32 -11.17
CA ASN A 101 7.76 3.37 -12.60
C ASN A 101 8.58 4.41 -13.37
N ALA A 102 9.42 5.19 -12.68
CA ALA A 102 10.14 6.30 -13.27
C ALA A 102 11.48 5.86 -13.86
N VAL A 103 11.92 6.55 -14.91
CA VAL A 103 13.31 6.48 -15.35
C VAL A 103 14.13 7.34 -14.41
N VAL A 104 15.22 6.76 -13.88
CA VAL A 104 16.13 7.45 -12.97
C VAL A 104 17.51 7.58 -13.64
N GLU A 105 17.94 8.82 -13.86
CA GLU A 105 19.29 9.14 -14.33
C GLU A 105 20.18 9.43 -13.11
N LEU A 106 21.30 8.72 -12.98
CA LEU A 106 22.31 8.92 -11.94
C LEU A 106 23.53 9.64 -12.53
N PHE A 107 23.95 10.75 -11.93
CA PHE A 107 25.14 11.49 -12.35
C PHE A 107 26.30 11.21 -11.39
N LYS A 108 27.37 10.59 -11.89
CA LYS A 108 28.62 10.32 -11.16
C LYS A 108 29.64 11.43 -11.35
#